data_AF-A0A970H413-F1
#
_entry.id   AF-A0A970H413-F1
#
_cell.length_a   1.000
_cell.length_b   1.000
_cell.length_c   1.000
_cell.angle_alpha   90.00
_cell.angle_beta   90.00
_cell.angle_gamma   90.00
#
_symmetry.space_group_name_H-M   'P 1'
#
loop_
_entity.id
_entity.type
_entity.pdbx_description
1 polymer ?
#
loop_
_entity_poly.entity_id
_entity_poly.type
_entity_poly.pdbx_seq_one_letter_code
_entity_poly.pdbx_strand_id
1 'polypeptide(L)'
;MQDKFLSKASELMPKLYETIYRPVRLAEAVHDKSALHGVKMIYGGRLEDLYSQELQNGDIFTLDFGTHIVGYLTLKIRPVGHQQDSPLRLRLVFGEMPCEIPDFEYSGGLSSTWIQEEIVNIDVLAVPFTLPRRYAFRYLKVEILGKCTAYRIKFEDIFCTAVTSSNSSNIEKSGCMDSMLSKIDEVSIRTLKNCSQEVYEDGPKRDRRLWLGDLRLQAIADYVTFKNYNLVKRCLYLFAGLPHPHGQISSCIFHEPTLSNDSWILNDYSLFFISVLYDYYNETNDFDLLAELWDTAFRQVEIVAAQIDEHGLVKNGQSKYFGDWCEGLDKNASAQAIAIYTFKQCRTLAEILNDEKRMHFLDERIKLLTEGAVKHLYNDDTGFFESGEKNNCPGILRFGWFLPECLTRKQTQTC
;
A
#
# COMPACT_ATOMS: atom_id res chain seq x y z
N MET A 1 21.29 -12.36 15.52
CA MET A 1 20.70 -11.00 15.52
C MET A 1 19.37 -10.99 14.76
N GLN A 2 19.32 -11.55 13.55
CA GLN A 2 18.08 -11.71 12.75
C GLN A 2 16.92 -12.35 13.55
N ASP A 3 17.17 -13.47 14.23
CA ASP A 3 16.15 -14.14 15.05
C ASP A 3 15.58 -13.26 16.19
N LYS A 4 16.40 -12.35 16.75
CA LYS A 4 15.96 -11.41 17.80
C LYS A 4 14.98 -10.39 17.22
N PHE A 5 15.25 -9.86 16.03
CA PHE A 5 14.37 -8.88 15.39
C PHE A 5 13.04 -9.52 14.97
N LEU A 6 13.06 -10.74 14.46
CA LEU A 6 11.84 -11.47 14.12
C LEU A 6 10.98 -11.82 15.35
N SER A 7 11.62 -12.15 16.48
CA SER A 7 10.90 -12.32 17.76
C SER A 7 10.19 -11.03 18.17
N LYS A 8 10.91 -9.90 18.16
CA LYS A 8 10.34 -8.60 18.50
C LYS A 8 9.23 -8.16 17.55
N ALA A 9 9.40 -8.40 16.26
CA ALA A 9 8.33 -8.18 15.29
C ALA A 9 7.08 -8.99 15.67
N SER A 10 7.26 -10.27 16.01
CA SER A 10 6.17 -11.18 16.41
C SER A 10 5.46 -10.73 17.69
N GLU A 11 6.20 -10.24 18.69
CA GLU A 11 5.63 -9.67 19.92
C GLU A 11 4.77 -8.42 19.66
N LEU A 12 5.05 -7.69 18.59
CA LEU A 12 4.32 -6.50 18.15
C LEU A 12 3.18 -6.81 17.18
N MET A 13 2.81 -8.08 16.98
CA MET A 13 1.68 -8.46 16.13
C MET A 13 0.39 -7.74 16.60
N PRO A 14 -0.26 -6.92 15.75
CA PRO A 14 -1.45 -6.19 16.17
C PRO A 14 -2.65 -7.13 16.30
N LYS A 15 -3.59 -6.76 17.17
CA LYS A 15 -4.94 -7.31 17.12
C LYS A 15 -5.73 -6.57 16.03
N LEU A 16 -6.47 -7.31 15.20
CA LEU A 16 -7.41 -6.71 14.26
C LEU A 16 -8.74 -6.37 14.94
N TYR A 17 -9.23 -5.16 14.67
CA TYR A 17 -10.56 -4.71 15.02
C TYR A 17 -11.55 -5.14 13.95
N GLU A 18 -12.71 -5.61 14.38
CA GLU A 18 -13.78 -6.06 13.49
C GLU A 18 -14.92 -5.05 13.47
N THR A 19 -15.52 -4.83 12.29
CA THR A 19 -16.72 -4.00 12.15
C THR A 19 -17.65 -4.62 11.10
N ILE A 20 -18.92 -4.78 11.43
CA ILE A 20 -19.92 -5.33 10.51
C ILE A 20 -20.42 -4.23 9.58
N TYR A 21 -20.25 -4.43 8.27
CA TYR A 21 -20.84 -3.61 7.21
C TYR A 21 -21.92 -4.38 6.48
N ARG A 22 -23.08 -3.76 6.29
CA ARG A 22 -24.17 -4.27 5.44
C ARG A 22 -24.21 -3.48 4.14
N PRO A 23 -24.73 -4.07 3.04
CA PRO A 23 -25.02 -3.29 1.86
C PRO A 23 -25.97 -2.14 2.23
N VAL A 24 -25.93 -1.05 1.47
CA VAL A 24 -26.81 0.11 1.69
C VAL A 24 -27.88 0.25 0.61
N ARG A 25 -27.70 -0.38 -0.56
CA ARG A 25 -28.66 -0.36 -1.67
C ARG A 25 -28.34 -1.43 -2.71
N LEU A 26 -29.32 -1.72 -3.56
CA LEU A 26 -29.12 -2.40 -4.83
C LEU A 26 -28.51 -1.44 -5.87
N ALA A 27 -27.76 -1.99 -6.81
CA ALA A 27 -27.12 -1.23 -7.88
C ALA A 27 -27.06 -2.05 -9.18
N GLU A 28 -26.88 -1.36 -10.30
CA GLU A 28 -26.69 -1.95 -11.63
C GLU A 28 -25.50 -1.28 -12.32
N ALA A 29 -24.57 -2.07 -12.83
CA ALA A 29 -23.44 -1.57 -13.60
C ALA A 29 -23.84 -1.44 -15.07
N VAL A 30 -23.77 -0.23 -15.62
CA VAL A 30 -24.10 0.05 -17.02
C VAL A 30 -22.92 0.70 -17.75
N HIS A 31 -22.72 0.32 -19.00
CA HIS A 31 -21.71 0.96 -19.85
C HIS A 31 -22.08 2.40 -20.14
N ASP A 32 -21.16 3.31 -19.84
CA ASP A 32 -21.29 4.75 -20.07
C ASP A 32 -19.91 5.32 -20.39
N LYS A 33 -19.68 5.70 -21.65
CA LYS A 33 -18.40 6.23 -22.13
C LYS A 33 -17.98 7.53 -21.43
N SER A 34 -18.91 8.24 -20.80
CA SER A 34 -18.63 9.47 -20.05
C SER A 34 -18.24 9.19 -18.59
N ALA A 35 -18.43 7.96 -18.11
CA ALA A 35 -18.07 7.57 -16.76
C ALA A 35 -16.60 7.16 -16.64
N LEU A 36 -16.06 7.26 -15.42
CA LEU A 36 -14.72 6.77 -15.11
C LEU A 36 -14.60 5.28 -15.46
N HIS A 37 -13.60 4.93 -16.27
CA HIS A 37 -13.39 3.57 -16.81
C HIS A 37 -14.58 3.02 -17.60
N GLY A 38 -15.44 3.88 -18.16
CA GLY A 38 -16.50 3.49 -19.11
C GLY A 38 -17.70 2.78 -18.49
N VAL A 39 -17.82 2.75 -17.15
CA VAL A 39 -18.93 2.09 -16.44
C VAL A 39 -19.45 2.98 -15.33
N LYS A 40 -20.77 3.11 -15.26
CA LYS A 40 -21.49 3.85 -14.22
C LYS A 40 -22.35 2.89 -13.40
N MET A 41 -22.47 3.15 -12.10
CA MET A 41 -23.48 2.48 -11.27
C MET A 41 -24.79 3.28 -11.30
N ILE A 42 -25.88 2.63 -11.68
CA ILE A 42 -27.24 3.10 -11.44
C ILE A 42 -27.67 2.55 -10.08
N TYR A 43 -28.10 3.44 -9.19
CA TYR A 43 -28.59 3.08 -7.87
C TYR A 43 -30.12 3.05 -7.88
N GLY A 44 -30.70 1.94 -7.44
CA GLY A 44 -32.15 1.75 -7.39
C GLY A 44 -32.51 0.48 -6.66
N GLY A 45 -33.75 0.37 -6.17
CA GLY A 45 -34.22 -0.77 -5.37
C GLY A 45 -33.84 -0.68 -3.89
N ARG A 46 -34.72 -1.18 -3.01
CA ARG A 46 -34.48 -1.25 -1.57
C ARG A 46 -33.94 -2.62 -1.20
N LEU A 47 -33.11 -2.71 -0.16
CA LEU A 47 -32.58 -4.01 0.29
C LEU A 47 -33.68 -4.90 0.87
N GLU A 48 -34.71 -4.29 1.45
CA GLU A 48 -35.91 -4.97 1.91
C GLU A 48 -36.60 -5.70 0.75
N ASP A 49 -36.57 -5.14 -0.47
CA ASP A 49 -37.12 -5.77 -1.66
C ASP A 49 -36.35 -7.07 -1.96
N LEU A 50 -35.01 -7.02 -1.94
CA LEU A 50 -34.14 -8.19 -2.13
C LEU A 50 -34.40 -9.27 -1.07
N TYR A 51 -34.46 -8.92 0.21
CA TYR A 51 -34.68 -9.89 1.30
C TYR A 51 -36.10 -10.48 1.27
N SER A 52 -37.05 -9.77 0.66
CA SER A 52 -38.42 -10.27 0.48
C SER A 52 -38.56 -11.22 -0.73
N GLN A 53 -37.67 -11.10 -1.72
CA GLN A 53 -37.75 -11.81 -3.00
C GLN A 53 -37.32 -13.27 -2.91
N GLU A 54 -38.10 -14.17 -3.50
CA GLU A 54 -37.67 -15.56 -3.76
C GLU A 54 -36.84 -15.60 -5.03
N LEU A 55 -35.57 -15.99 -4.90
CA LEU A 55 -34.64 -16.05 -6.01
C LEU A 55 -34.44 -17.50 -6.48
N GLN A 56 -34.16 -17.64 -7.77
CA GLN A 56 -33.96 -18.91 -8.46
C GLN A 56 -32.70 -18.86 -9.34
N ASN A 57 -32.35 -20.00 -9.93
CA ASN A 57 -31.24 -20.07 -10.87
C ASN A 57 -31.40 -19.08 -12.03
N GLY A 58 -30.31 -18.38 -12.36
CA GLY A 58 -30.28 -17.33 -13.37
C GLY A 58 -30.55 -15.93 -12.83
N ASP A 59 -31.03 -15.78 -11.59
CA ASP A 59 -31.19 -14.45 -10.99
C ASP A 59 -29.82 -13.84 -10.65
N ILE A 60 -29.71 -12.54 -10.93
CA ILE A 60 -28.50 -11.74 -10.75
C ILE A 60 -28.87 -10.45 -10.06
N PHE A 61 -28.07 -10.04 -9.08
CA PHE A 61 -28.19 -8.71 -8.47
C PHE A 61 -26.82 -8.19 -8.06
N THR A 62 -26.69 -6.87 -7.95
CA THR A 62 -25.48 -6.21 -7.43
C THR A 62 -25.81 -5.35 -6.24
N LEU A 63 -24.93 -5.39 -5.23
CA LEU A 63 -25.02 -4.64 -3.99
C LEU A 63 -23.97 -3.54 -3.97
N ASP A 64 -24.34 -2.35 -3.50
CA ASP A 64 -23.40 -1.30 -3.10
C ASP A 64 -23.34 -1.26 -1.58
N PHE A 65 -22.14 -1.45 -1.01
CA PHE A 65 -21.89 -1.31 0.42
C PHE A 65 -21.69 0.14 0.87
N GLY A 66 -21.72 1.10 -0.07
CA GLY A 66 -21.66 2.53 0.19
C GLY A 66 -20.26 3.06 0.48
N THR A 67 -19.32 2.18 0.79
CA THR A 67 -17.91 2.50 1.07
C THR A 67 -17.00 1.36 0.65
N HIS A 68 -15.70 1.64 0.60
CA HIS A 68 -14.66 0.63 0.38
C HIS A 68 -14.36 -0.11 1.69
N ILE A 69 -14.38 -1.45 1.63
CA ILE A 69 -14.30 -2.36 2.77
C ILE A 69 -13.22 -3.41 2.51
N VAL A 70 -12.52 -3.82 3.56
CA VAL A 70 -11.58 -4.94 3.56
C VAL A 70 -12.00 -5.94 4.63
N GLY A 71 -12.36 -7.18 4.25
CA GLY A 71 -12.92 -8.13 5.21
C GLY A 71 -13.43 -9.44 4.62
N TYR A 72 -14.23 -10.16 5.41
CA TYR A 72 -14.79 -11.47 5.08
C TYR A 72 -16.29 -11.36 4.85
N LEU A 73 -16.79 -11.87 3.74
CA LEU A 73 -18.22 -11.84 3.39
C LEU A 73 -18.95 -13.01 4.07
N THR A 74 -20.10 -12.71 4.69
CA THR A 74 -21.02 -13.70 5.26
C THR A 74 -22.40 -13.57 4.62
N LEU A 75 -22.94 -14.71 4.19
CA LEU A 75 -24.27 -14.84 3.60
C LEU A 75 -25.16 -15.67 4.53
N LYS A 76 -26.32 -15.13 4.93
CA LYS A 76 -27.39 -15.92 5.57
C LYS A 76 -28.49 -16.14 4.55
N ILE A 77 -28.73 -17.40 4.20
CA ILE A 77 -29.60 -17.79 3.10
C ILE A 77 -30.51 -18.90 3.62
N ARG A 78 -31.78 -18.91 3.25
CA ARG A 78 -32.67 -20.05 3.54
C ARG A 78 -33.36 -20.57 2.28
N PRO A 79 -33.64 -21.87 2.20
CA PRO A 79 -34.48 -22.41 1.14
C PRO A 79 -35.94 -22.00 1.36
N VAL A 80 -36.68 -21.89 0.26
CA VAL A 80 -38.12 -21.62 0.21
C VAL A 80 -38.78 -22.59 -0.76
N GLY A 81 -39.97 -23.06 -0.40
CA GLY A 81 -40.68 -24.11 -1.14
C GLY A 81 -40.30 -25.48 -0.59
N HIS A 82 -39.64 -26.31 -1.40
CA HIS A 82 -39.21 -27.64 -1.00
C HIS A 82 -37.96 -27.60 -0.11
N GLN A 83 -37.70 -28.70 0.61
CA GLN A 83 -36.45 -28.88 1.34
C GLN A 83 -35.26 -28.93 0.36
N GLN A 84 -34.12 -28.35 0.77
CA GLN A 84 -32.88 -28.37 0.00
C GLN A 84 -32.46 -29.82 -0.28
N ASP A 85 -32.41 -30.19 -1.56
CA ASP A 85 -32.03 -31.53 -2.06
C ASP A 85 -30.73 -31.50 -2.87
N SER A 86 -30.16 -30.31 -3.10
CA SER A 86 -28.88 -30.09 -3.77
C SER A 86 -28.12 -28.90 -3.18
N PRO A 87 -26.80 -28.78 -3.39
CA PRO A 87 -26.05 -27.58 -3.00
C PRO A 87 -26.51 -26.33 -3.78
N LEU A 88 -26.46 -25.16 -3.13
CA LEU A 88 -26.61 -23.87 -3.80
C LEU A 88 -25.27 -23.45 -4.41
N ARG A 89 -25.24 -23.17 -5.71
CA ARG A 89 -24.05 -22.61 -6.37
C ARG A 89 -24.20 -21.12 -6.62
N LEU A 90 -23.24 -20.33 -6.16
CA LEU A 90 -23.20 -18.88 -6.39
C LEU A 90 -21.91 -18.49 -7.12
N ARG A 91 -22.01 -17.56 -8.06
CA ARG A 91 -20.88 -16.76 -8.54
C ARG A 91 -20.89 -15.43 -7.80
N LEU A 92 -19.74 -15.05 -7.25
CA LEU A 92 -19.58 -13.81 -6.52
C LEU A 92 -18.46 -13.01 -7.17
N VAL A 93 -18.74 -11.77 -7.58
CA VAL A 93 -17.76 -10.84 -8.17
C VAL A 93 -17.66 -9.61 -7.28
N PHE A 94 -16.45 -9.32 -6.81
CA PHE A 94 -16.15 -8.23 -5.89
C PHE A 94 -15.40 -7.12 -6.64
N GLY A 95 -15.93 -5.90 -6.59
CA GLY A 95 -15.33 -4.74 -7.27
C GLY A 95 -15.05 -3.59 -6.30
N GLU A 96 -13.86 -3.01 -6.37
CA GLU A 96 -13.57 -1.72 -5.72
C GLU A 96 -14.22 -0.59 -6.55
N MET A 97 -14.23 -0.76 -7.87
CA MET A 97 -14.73 0.19 -8.87
C MET A 97 -15.88 -0.41 -9.71
N PRO A 98 -16.76 0.44 -10.27
CA PRO A 98 -17.88 0.00 -11.11
C PRO A 98 -17.47 -0.88 -12.30
N CYS A 99 -16.32 -0.59 -12.92
CA CYS A 99 -15.82 -1.30 -14.10
C CYS A 99 -15.42 -2.76 -13.84
N GLU A 100 -15.33 -3.17 -12.59
CA GLU A 100 -14.97 -4.55 -12.21
C GLU A 100 -16.19 -5.47 -12.07
N ILE A 101 -17.40 -4.92 -12.17
CA ILE A 101 -18.66 -5.65 -11.99
C ILE A 101 -19.17 -6.33 -13.27
N PRO A 102 -19.16 -5.67 -14.44
CA PRO A 102 -19.41 -6.36 -15.70
C PRO A 102 -18.31 -7.40 -15.98
N ASP A 103 -18.64 -8.45 -16.74
CA ASP A 103 -17.62 -9.39 -17.22
C ASP A 103 -16.65 -8.67 -18.18
N PHE A 104 -15.35 -8.91 -18.01
CA PHE A 104 -14.30 -8.33 -18.85
C PHE A 104 -13.19 -9.33 -19.13
N GLU A 105 -12.48 -9.13 -20.25
CA GLU A 105 -11.28 -9.89 -20.57
C GLU A 105 -10.04 -9.18 -20.02
N TYR A 106 -9.24 -9.90 -19.23
CA TYR A 106 -7.98 -9.39 -18.69
C TYR A 106 -6.80 -9.78 -19.59
N SER A 107 -6.01 -8.79 -19.99
CA SER A 107 -4.82 -8.96 -20.86
C SER A 107 -3.52 -8.39 -20.27
N GLY A 108 -3.50 -8.10 -18.96
CA GLY A 108 -2.33 -7.54 -18.29
C GLY A 108 -1.25 -8.57 -17.94
N GLY A 109 -0.06 -8.08 -17.56
CA GLY A 109 1.09 -8.93 -17.23
C GLY A 109 1.11 -9.48 -15.79
N LEU A 110 0.19 -9.05 -14.92
CA LEU A 110 0.06 -9.58 -13.56
C LEU A 110 -0.86 -10.81 -13.58
N SER A 111 -0.82 -11.62 -12.52
CA SER A 111 -1.74 -12.77 -12.42
C SER A 111 -3.19 -12.30 -12.35
N SER A 112 -4.04 -12.87 -13.21
CA SER A 112 -5.49 -12.63 -13.18
C SER A 112 -6.13 -13.13 -11.88
N THR A 113 -5.47 -14.00 -11.11
CA THR A 113 -5.97 -14.53 -9.83
C THR A 113 -6.10 -13.47 -8.73
N TRP A 114 -5.59 -12.25 -8.95
CA TRP A 114 -5.87 -11.09 -8.08
C TRP A 114 -7.27 -10.53 -8.25
N ILE A 115 -7.92 -10.79 -9.39
CA ILE A 115 -9.33 -10.46 -9.60
C ILE A 115 -10.16 -11.21 -8.56
N GLN A 116 -11.04 -10.49 -7.90
CA GLN A 116 -11.79 -11.02 -6.78
C GLN A 116 -13.12 -11.60 -7.26
N GLU A 117 -13.04 -12.85 -7.71
CA GLU A 117 -14.18 -13.65 -8.14
C GLU A 117 -14.15 -15.02 -7.46
N GLU A 118 -15.33 -15.56 -7.13
CA GLU A 118 -15.50 -16.88 -6.55
C GLU A 118 -16.67 -17.63 -7.15
N ILE A 119 -16.53 -18.95 -7.23
CA ILE A 119 -17.65 -19.88 -7.44
C ILE A 119 -17.71 -20.79 -6.22
N VAL A 120 -18.75 -20.61 -5.40
CA VAL A 120 -18.95 -21.38 -4.16
C VAL A 120 -20.12 -22.35 -4.30
N ASN A 121 -19.99 -23.54 -3.70
CA ASN A 121 -21.09 -24.48 -3.51
C ASN A 121 -21.40 -24.56 -2.00
N ILE A 122 -22.65 -24.26 -1.63
CA ILE A 122 -23.12 -24.24 -0.24
C ILE A 122 -24.02 -25.46 -0.03
N ASP A 123 -23.50 -26.46 0.67
CA ASP A 123 -24.20 -27.73 0.88
C ASP A 123 -25.35 -27.60 1.90
N VAL A 124 -25.22 -26.71 2.88
CA VAL A 124 -26.21 -26.54 3.97
C VAL A 124 -26.54 -25.06 4.13
N LEU A 125 -27.77 -24.68 3.76
CA LEU A 125 -28.24 -23.28 3.85
C LEU A 125 -28.57 -22.83 5.28
N ALA A 126 -28.86 -23.74 6.21
CA ALA A 126 -29.29 -23.38 7.57
C ALA A 126 -28.22 -22.73 8.47
N VAL A 127 -26.99 -22.55 7.98
CA VAL A 127 -25.87 -21.97 8.73
C VAL A 127 -25.35 -20.76 7.96
N PRO A 128 -25.02 -19.63 8.63
CA PRO A 128 -24.33 -18.52 7.98
C PRO A 128 -23.08 -18.99 7.25
N PHE A 129 -22.99 -18.71 5.96
CA PHE A 129 -21.86 -19.08 5.12
C PHE A 129 -20.87 -17.92 5.04
N THR A 130 -19.74 -18.04 5.72
CA THR A 130 -18.64 -17.06 5.67
C THR A 130 -17.57 -17.55 4.70
N LEU A 131 -17.21 -16.72 3.73
CA LEU A 131 -16.11 -17.03 2.82
C LEU A 131 -14.76 -16.94 3.55
N PRO A 132 -13.83 -17.90 3.33
CA PRO A 132 -12.56 -17.94 4.06
C PRO A 132 -11.54 -16.90 3.57
N ARG A 133 -11.68 -16.42 2.34
CA ARG A 133 -10.77 -15.43 1.75
C ARG A 133 -11.16 -14.02 2.21
N ARG A 134 -10.15 -13.18 2.48
CA ARG A 134 -10.35 -11.74 2.70
C ARG A 134 -10.50 -11.03 1.36
N TYR A 135 -11.49 -10.14 1.24
CA TYR A 135 -11.79 -9.35 0.05
C TYR A 135 -11.57 -7.86 0.31
N ALA A 136 -11.36 -7.10 -0.76
CA ALA A 136 -11.30 -5.64 -0.75
C ALA A 136 -12.22 -5.13 -1.86
N PHE A 137 -13.31 -4.46 -1.47
CA PHE A 137 -14.41 -4.16 -2.40
C PHE A 137 -15.34 -3.06 -1.85
N ARG A 138 -16.16 -2.52 -2.75
CA ARG A 138 -17.36 -1.74 -2.43
C ARG A 138 -18.61 -2.40 -3.00
N TYR A 139 -18.48 -3.01 -4.17
CA TYR A 139 -19.57 -3.61 -4.91
C TYR A 139 -19.47 -5.14 -4.88
N LEU A 140 -20.62 -5.81 -4.79
CA LEU A 140 -20.72 -7.27 -4.84
C LEU A 140 -21.82 -7.66 -5.82
N LYS A 141 -21.45 -8.33 -6.92
CA LYS A 141 -22.40 -8.99 -7.82
C LYS A 141 -22.57 -10.44 -7.39
N VAL A 142 -23.81 -10.89 -7.35
CA VAL A 142 -24.20 -12.25 -6.99
C VAL A 142 -25.00 -12.83 -8.15
N GLU A 143 -24.58 -14.00 -8.63
CA GLU A 143 -25.31 -14.77 -9.64
C GLU A 143 -25.65 -16.16 -9.08
N ILE A 144 -26.92 -16.55 -9.18
CA ILE A 144 -27.36 -17.88 -8.76
C ILE A 144 -27.16 -18.85 -9.92
N LEU A 145 -26.15 -19.70 -9.82
CA LEU A 145 -25.76 -20.63 -10.89
C LEU A 145 -26.47 -21.98 -10.78
N GLY A 146 -26.35 -22.80 -11.83
CA GLY A 146 -26.80 -24.19 -11.87
C GLY A 146 -28.25 -24.35 -12.31
N LYS A 147 -28.83 -25.52 -12.01
CA LYS A 147 -30.22 -25.87 -12.32
C LYS A 147 -30.83 -26.62 -11.14
N CYS A 148 -31.36 -25.89 -10.17
CA CYS A 148 -32.17 -26.45 -9.09
C CYS A 148 -33.64 -26.16 -9.39
N THR A 149 -34.47 -27.20 -9.43
CA THR A 149 -35.93 -27.07 -9.66
C THR A 149 -36.75 -27.32 -8.40
N ALA A 150 -36.12 -27.80 -7.32
CA ALA A 150 -36.81 -28.20 -6.11
C ALA A 150 -37.11 -27.01 -5.19
N TYR A 151 -36.15 -26.10 -5.00
CA TYR A 151 -36.30 -24.98 -4.06
C TYR A 151 -35.85 -23.65 -4.67
N ARG A 152 -36.40 -22.57 -4.11
CA ARG A 152 -35.91 -21.19 -4.29
C ARG A 152 -35.16 -20.75 -3.05
N ILE A 153 -34.46 -19.62 -3.10
CA ILE A 153 -33.73 -19.09 -1.93
C ILE A 153 -34.22 -17.71 -1.52
N LYS A 154 -34.04 -17.39 -0.25
CA LYS A 154 -34.13 -16.02 0.28
C LYS A 154 -32.87 -15.69 1.03
N PHE A 155 -32.35 -14.49 0.81
CA PHE A 155 -31.31 -13.91 1.68
C PHE A 155 -31.98 -13.34 2.93
N GLU A 156 -31.45 -13.70 4.09
CA GLU A 156 -31.88 -13.17 5.39
C GLU A 156 -30.97 -12.05 5.88
N ASP A 157 -29.67 -12.12 5.56
CA ASP A 157 -28.68 -11.09 5.88
C ASP A 157 -27.49 -11.27 4.92
N ILE A 158 -26.87 -10.16 4.54
CA ILE A 158 -25.63 -10.12 3.78
C ILE A 158 -24.76 -9.08 4.45
N PHE A 159 -23.60 -9.48 4.93
CA PHE A 159 -22.70 -8.54 5.60
C PHE A 159 -21.24 -8.92 5.40
N CYS A 160 -20.36 -7.93 5.55
CA CYS A 160 -18.93 -8.10 5.59
C CYS A 160 -18.42 -7.78 6.98
N THR A 161 -17.66 -8.70 7.58
CA THR A 161 -16.86 -8.41 8.78
C THR A 161 -15.55 -7.77 8.31
N ALA A 162 -15.50 -6.43 8.35
CA ALA A 162 -14.35 -5.64 7.98
C ALA A 162 -13.26 -5.71 9.07
N VAL A 163 -12.00 -5.76 8.67
CA VAL A 163 -10.84 -5.91 9.56
C VAL A 163 -9.77 -4.84 9.32
N THR A 164 -9.13 -4.39 10.40
CA THR A 164 -8.00 -3.45 10.37
C THR A 164 -7.27 -3.43 11.71
N SER A 165 -5.99 -3.09 11.73
CA SER A 165 -5.26 -2.78 12.98
C SER A 165 -5.41 -1.32 13.42
N SER A 166 -6.05 -0.48 12.61
CA SER A 166 -6.17 0.96 12.87
C SER A 166 -7.42 1.32 13.68
N ASN A 167 -7.18 1.90 14.86
CA ASN A 167 -8.22 2.33 15.78
C ASN A 167 -8.68 3.76 15.50
N SER A 168 -9.85 3.91 14.90
CA SER A 168 -10.42 5.23 14.56
C SER A 168 -10.70 6.13 15.77
N SER A 169 -10.72 5.62 17.01
CA SER A 169 -10.88 6.47 18.20
C SER A 169 -9.67 7.36 18.48
N ASN A 170 -8.52 7.06 17.88
CA ASN A 170 -7.27 7.81 18.09
C ASN A 170 -7.19 9.07 17.22
N ILE A 171 -8.06 9.18 16.21
CA ILE A 171 -8.06 10.32 15.28
C ILE A 171 -8.62 11.53 16.01
N GLU A 172 -7.80 12.59 16.10
CA GLU A 172 -8.25 13.88 16.61
C GLU A 172 -9.19 14.53 15.60
N LYS A 173 -10.30 15.09 16.09
CA LYS A 173 -11.23 15.82 15.24
C LYS A 173 -10.56 17.11 14.79
N SER A 174 -10.24 17.20 13.51
CA SER A 174 -9.75 18.44 12.92
C SER A 174 -10.84 19.52 13.01
N GLY A 175 -10.41 20.78 13.20
CA GLY A 175 -11.29 21.95 13.30
C GLY A 175 -11.88 22.37 11.95
N CYS A 176 -12.18 23.66 11.78
CA CYS A 176 -12.77 24.21 10.55
C CYS A 176 -11.84 23.99 9.34
N MET A 177 -12.06 22.91 8.61
CA MET A 177 -11.43 22.63 7.33
C MET A 177 -12.37 22.99 6.18
N ASP A 178 -11.78 23.34 5.03
CA ASP A 178 -12.54 23.45 3.78
C ASP A 178 -13.25 22.11 3.46
N SER A 179 -14.45 22.22 2.88
CA SER A 179 -15.30 21.05 2.62
C SER A 179 -14.72 20.06 1.62
N MET A 180 -13.90 20.50 0.66
CA MET A 180 -13.21 19.62 -0.28
C MET A 180 -12.01 18.96 0.40
N LEU A 181 -11.23 19.71 1.17
CA LEU A 181 -10.11 19.16 1.95
C LEU A 181 -10.57 18.11 2.98
N SER A 182 -11.70 18.34 3.65
CA SER A 182 -12.30 17.34 4.56
C SER A 182 -12.63 16.04 3.84
N LYS A 183 -13.15 16.10 2.62
CA LYS A 183 -13.45 14.90 1.82
C LYS A 183 -12.18 14.17 1.36
N ILE A 184 -11.14 14.92 1.01
CA ILE A 184 -9.83 14.33 0.66
C ILE A 184 -9.26 13.61 1.89
N ASP A 185 -9.29 14.25 3.06
CA ASP A 185 -8.82 13.69 4.32
C ASP A 185 -9.60 12.42 4.71
N GLU A 186 -10.94 12.45 4.63
CA GLU A 186 -11.79 11.28 4.88
C GLU A 186 -11.51 10.09 3.95
N VAL A 187 -11.09 10.36 2.70
CA VAL A 187 -10.67 9.32 1.76
C VAL A 187 -9.29 8.80 2.15
N SER A 188 -8.32 9.68 2.41
CA SER A 188 -6.96 9.33 2.83
C SER A 188 -6.93 8.48 4.08
N ILE A 189 -7.67 8.87 5.13
CA ILE A 189 -7.79 8.14 6.39
C ILE A 189 -8.34 6.74 6.15
N ARG A 190 -9.36 6.61 5.30
CA ARG A 190 -9.98 5.32 4.99
C ARG A 190 -9.08 4.43 4.15
N THR A 191 -8.32 5.00 3.22
CA THR A 191 -7.30 4.28 2.46
C THR A 191 -6.27 3.69 3.42
N LEU A 192 -5.66 4.52 4.28
CA LEU A 192 -4.67 4.06 5.26
C LEU A 192 -5.25 3.00 6.20
N LYS A 193 -6.46 3.20 6.73
CA LYS A 193 -7.15 2.22 7.58
C LYS A 193 -7.27 0.85 6.92
N ASN A 194 -7.68 0.82 5.65
CA ASN A 194 -7.89 -0.41 4.91
C ASN A 194 -6.57 -1.12 4.55
N CYS A 195 -5.49 -0.35 4.35
CA CYS A 195 -4.12 -0.88 4.17
C CYS A 195 -3.45 -1.32 5.48
N SER A 196 -3.91 -0.84 6.63
CA SER A 196 -3.36 -1.17 7.95
C SER A 196 -3.92 -2.49 8.47
N GLN A 197 -3.15 -3.56 8.35
CA GLN A 197 -3.50 -4.94 8.72
C GLN A 197 -2.46 -5.48 9.72
N GLU A 198 -2.00 -6.72 9.59
CA GLU A 198 -0.87 -7.25 10.37
C GLU A 198 0.47 -6.56 10.05
N VAL A 199 0.51 -5.92 8.88
CA VAL A 199 1.54 -5.01 8.38
C VAL A 199 0.84 -3.84 7.66
N TYR A 200 1.60 -2.83 7.25
CA TYR A 200 1.14 -1.86 6.28
C TYR A 200 1.18 -2.48 4.87
N GLU A 201 0.03 -2.90 4.37
CA GLU A 201 -0.11 -3.42 3.00
C GLU A 201 -0.07 -2.26 1.99
N ASP A 202 0.54 -2.47 0.82
CA ASP A 202 0.48 -1.53 -0.31
C ASP A 202 -0.97 -1.35 -0.81
N GLY A 203 -1.70 -2.46 -0.94
CA GLY A 203 -3.08 -2.47 -1.36
C GLY A 203 -3.80 -3.73 -0.87
N PRO A 204 -5.02 -3.61 -0.32
CA PRO A 204 -5.72 -4.73 0.32
C PRO A 204 -6.35 -5.70 -0.68
N LYS A 205 -6.62 -5.26 -1.91
CA LYS A 205 -6.97 -6.16 -3.02
C LYS A 205 -5.75 -6.92 -3.48
N ARG A 206 -4.68 -6.16 -3.77
CA ARG A 206 -3.38 -6.54 -4.32
C ARG A 206 -2.38 -5.42 -4.00
N ASP A 207 -1.12 -5.70 -3.66
CA ASP A 207 -0.47 -7.02 -3.53
C ASP A 207 -0.64 -7.67 -2.15
N ARG A 208 -1.23 -6.96 -1.18
CA ARG A 208 -1.36 -7.36 0.23
C ARG A 208 0.00 -7.57 0.90
N ARG A 209 0.98 -6.72 0.56
CA ARG A 209 2.38 -6.91 0.98
C ARG A 209 2.97 -5.66 1.60
N LEU A 210 3.99 -5.87 2.42
CA LEU A 210 4.74 -4.80 3.04
C LEU A 210 5.87 -4.35 2.09
N TRP A 211 5.62 -3.25 1.38
CA TRP A 211 6.61 -2.59 0.52
C TRP A 211 7.23 -1.40 1.25
N LEU A 212 8.55 -1.24 1.15
CA LEU A 212 9.28 -0.27 2.00
C LEU A 212 9.06 1.19 1.61
N GLY A 213 8.94 1.48 0.30
CA GLY A 213 8.55 2.82 -0.18
C GLY A 213 7.17 3.22 0.30
N ASP A 214 6.20 2.32 0.19
CA ASP A 214 4.82 2.47 0.64
C ASP A 214 4.76 2.65 2.17
N LEU A 215 5.51 1.82 2.93
CA LEU A 215 5.61 1.93 4.38
C LEU A 215 6.01 3.34 4.82
N ARG A 216 6.96 3.98 4.13
CA ARG A 216 7.39 5.34 4.48
C ARG A 216 6.24 6.33 4.44
N LEU A 217 5.48 6.34 3.35
CA LEU A 217 4.36 7.25 3.18
C LEU A 217 3.20 6.92 4.14
N GLN A 218 2.92 5.63 4.33
CA GLN A 218 1.90 5.16 5.25
C GLN A 218 2.23 5.54 6.70
N ALA A 219 3.49 5.38 7.13
CA ALA A 219 3.93 5.75 8.47
C ALA A 219 3.76 7.26 8.75
N ILE A 220 4.16 8.13 7.82
CA ILE A 220 3.99 9.60 7.96
C ILE A 220 2.51 9.97 8.14
N ALA A 221 1.62 9.38 7.32
CA ALA A 221 0.19 9.60 7.45
C ALA A 221 -0.38 9.02 8.76
N ASP A 222 0.16 7.89 9.23
CA ASP A 222 -0.27 7.23 10.46
C ASP A 222 0.07 8.04 11.72
N TYR A 223 1.24 8.69 11.76
CA TYR A 223 1.67 9.53 12.89
C TYR A 223 0.70 10.68 13.18
N VAL A 224 0.04 11.20 12.15
CA VAL A 224 -0.96 12.29 12.28
C VAL A 224 -2.40 11.79 12.32
N THR A 225 -2.65 10.48 12.23
CA THR A 225 -4.00 9.88 12.23
C THR A 225 -4.18 8.84 13.33
N PHE A 226 -3.85 7.56 13.10
CA PHE A 226 -4.12 6.47 14.06
C PHE A 226 -3.05 6.32 15.13
N LYS A 227 -1.85 6.88 14.91
CA LYS A 227 -0.71 6.85 15.83
C LYS A 227 -0.33 5.41 16.21
N ASN A 228 -0.34 4.51 15.24
CA ASN A 228 -0.02 3.09 15.38
C ASN A 228 1.51 2.86 15.34
N TYR A 229 2.23 3.50 16.26
CA TYR A 229 3.70 3.42 16.34
C TYR A 229 4.22 1.99 16.45
N ASN A 230 3.52 1.10 17.17
CA ASN A 230 3.90 -0.30 17.29
C ASN A 230 3.87 -1.06 15.95
N LEU A 231 2.95 -0.71 15.04
CA LEU A 231 2.88 -1.33 13.73
C LEU A 231 4.06 -0.89 12.85
N VAL A 232 4.44 0.40 12.92
CA VAL A 232 5.64 0.90 12.22
C VAL A 232 6.89 0.21 12.77
N LYS A 233 7.02 0.14 14.10
CA LYS A 233 8.12 -0.55 14.79
C LYS A 233 8.22 -2.02 14.39
N ARG A 234 7.09 -2.73 14.30
CA ARG A 234 7.01 -4.11 13.79
C ARG A 234 7.56 -4.20 12.37
N CYS A 235 7.10 -3.32 11.48
CA CYS A 235 7.52 -3.33 10.07
C CYS A 235 9.04 -3.06 9.93
N LEU A 236 9.60 -2.13 10.71
CA LEU A 236 11.06 -1.91 10.77
C LEU A 236 11.83 -3.17 11.20
N TYR A 237 11.36 -3.88 12.24
CA TYR A 237 11.97 -5.14 12.65
C TYR A 237 11.84 -6.25 11.61
N LEU A 238 10.73 -6.32 10.85
CA LEU A 238 10.57 -7.30 9.77
C LEU A 238 11.62 -7.11 8.68
N PHE A 239 11.82 -5.88 8.20
CA PHE A 239 12.87 -5.58 7.22
C PHE A 239 14.27 -5.84 7.77
N ALA A 240 14.54 -5.45 9.02
CA ALA A 240 15.84 -5.66 9.65
C ALA A 240 16.13 -7.14 9.96
N GLY A 241 15.10 -7.95 10.21
CA GLY A 241 15.18 -9.37 10.49
C GLY A 241 15.38 -10.25 9.25
N LEU A 242 15.09 -9.73 8.06
CA LEU A 242 15.16 -10.47 6.79
C LEU A 242 16.08 -9.79 5.75
N PRO A 243 17.34 -9.45 6.07
CA PRO A 243 18.24 -8.89 5.08
C PRO A 243 18.74 -9.98 4.12
N HIS A 244 19.19 -9.58 2.94
CA HIS A 244 19.96 -10.44 2.04
C HIS A 244 21.38 -10.73 2.59
N PRO A 245 22.13 -11.71 2.03
CA PRO A 245 23.42 -12.16 2.56
C PRO A 245 24.48 -11.07 2.81
N HIS A 246 24.40 -9.92 2.13
CA HIS A 246 25.32 -8.78 2.31
C HIS A 246 24.74 -7.63 3.14
N GLY A 247 23.65 -7.87 3.86
CA GLY A 247 22.99 -6.89 4.72
C GLY A 247 22.05 -5.93 3.99
N GLN A 248 21.81 -6.15 2.69
CA GLN A 248 20.89 -5.31 1.93
C GLN A 248 19.44 -5.62 2.31
N ILE A 249 18.64 -4.58 2.50
CA ILE A 249 17.22 -4.70 2.80
C ILE A 249 16.43 -4.91 1.50
N SER A 250 15.53 -5.89 1.49
CA SER A 250 14.64 -6.15 0.36
C SER A 250 13.61 -5.04 0.17
N SER A 251 13.07 -4.90 -1.04
CA SER A 251 12.02 -3.92 -1.34
C SER A 251 10.68 -4.29 -0.71
N CYS A 252 10.46 -5.59 -0.50
CA CYS A 252 9.18 -6.16 -0.07
C CYS A 252 9.39 -7.31 0.92
N ILE A 253 8.50 -7.42 1.91
CA ILE A 253 8.40 -8.57 2.82
C ILE A 253 7.08 -9.29 2.59
N PHE A 254 7.17 -10.62 2.44
CA PHE A 254 6.06 -11.53 2.56
C PHE A 254 5.86 -11.84 4.04
N HIS A 255 4.65 -11.60 4.56
CA HIS A 255 4.33 -11.88 5.95
C HIS A 255 3.50 -13.16 6.16
N GLU A 256 2.98 -13.74 5.07
CA GLU A 256 2.19 -14.97 5.05
C GLU A 256 2.60 -15.91 3.91
N PRO A 257 2.42 -17.24 4.06
CA PRO A 257 2.16 -17.94 5.33
C PRO A 257 3.41 -17.99 6.23
N THR A 258 4.56 -17.63 5.68
CA THR A 258 5.86 -17.61 6.35
C THR A 258 6.60 -16.32 6.01
N LEU A 259 7.21 -15.71 7.03
CA LEU A 259 8.04 -14.52 6.86
C LEU A 259 9.20 -14.80 5.89
N SER A 260 9.28 -14.01 4.82
CA SER A 260 10.40 -14.05 3.88
C SER A 260 10.59 -12.71 3.18
N ASN A 261 11.81 -12.42 2.77
CA ASN A 261 12.09 -11.29 1.91
C ASN A 261 11.81 -11.63 0.45
N ASP A 262 11.45 -10.61 -0.34
CA ASP A 262 11.43 -10.76 -1.77
C ASP A 262 12.86 -10.77 -2.34
N SER A 263 13.04 -11.42 -3.48
CA SER A 263 14.27 -11.40 -4.27
C SER A 263 14.55 -10.04 -4.91
N TRP A 264 13.53 -9.18 -5.04
CA TRP A 264 13.66 -7.90 -5.71
C TRP A 264 14.23 -6.83 -4.78
N ILE A 265 15.39 -6.29 -5.16
CA ILE A 265 16.12 -5.31 -4.39
C ILE A 265 16.28 -4.01 -5.18
N LEU A 266 15.69 -2.95 -4.63
CA LEU A 266 15.74 -1.59 -5.13
C LEU A 266 16.43 -0.70 -4.10
N ASN A 267 17.48 0.01 -4.51
CA ASN A 267 18.34 0.81 -3.65
C ASN A 267 17.58 1.99 -3.01
N ASP A 268 16.64 2.63 -3.71
CA ASP A 268 15.77 3.65 -3.12
C ASP A 268 14.93 3.07 -1.98
N TYR A 269 14.32 1.91 -2.19
CA TYR A 269 13.56 1.22 -1.15
C TYR A 269 14.48 0.88 0.04
N SER A 270 15.64 0.26 -0.19
CA SER A 270 16.60 -0.03 0.89
C SER A 270 17.00 1.24 1.66
N LEU A 271 17.28 2.34 0.96
CA LEU A 271 17.62 3.63 1.58
C LEU A 271 16.45 4.24 2.36
N PHE A 272 15.21 4.05 1.92
CA PHE A 272 14.03 4.52 2.67
C PHE A 272 13.86 3.83 4.02
N PHE A 273 14.52 2.71 4.30
CA PHE A 273 14.63 2.20 5.68
C PHE A 273 15.18 3.26 6.64
N ILE A 274 16.18 4.04 6.19
CA ILE A 274 16.77 5.15 6.94
C ILE A 274 15.72 6.23 7.18
N SER A 275 14.94 6.58 6.14
CA SER A 275 13.87 7.58 6.27
C SER A 275 12.80 7.14 7.26
N VAL A 276 12.32 5.89 7.17
CA VAL A 276 11.31 5.38 8.11
C VAL A 276 11.85 5.39 9.54
N LEU A 277 13.11 4.97 9.75
CA LEU A 277 13.72 4.99 11.09
C LEU A 277 13.91 6.42 11.63
N TYR A 278 14.31 7.36 10.75
CA TYR A 278 14.45 8.77 11.08
C TYR A 278 13.12 9.40 11.47
N ASP A 279 12.09 9.24 10.64
CA ASP A 279 10.76 9.79 10.90
C ASP A 279 10.18 9.16 12.18
N TYR A 280 10.31 7.84 12.35
CA TYR A 280 9.86 7.16 13.57
C TYR A 280 10.55 7.67 14.84
N TYR A 281 11.86 7.89 14.81
CA TYR A 281 12.59 8.42 15.96
C TYR A 281 12.11 9.84 16.31
N ASN A 282 11.93 10.71 15.31
CA ASN A 282 11.45 12.07 15.56
C ASN A 282 10.05 12.11 16.19
N GLU A 283 9.19 11.16 15.81
CA GLU A 283 7.82 11.08 16.34
C GLU A 283 7.76 10.44 17.73
N THR A 284 8.64 9.49 18.04
CA THR A 284 8.52 8.65 19.26
C THR A 284 9.62 8.88 20.30
N ASN A 285 10.75 9.46 19.90
CA ASN A 285 11.99 9.55 20.68
C ASN A 285 12.52 8.19 21.20
N ASP A 286 12.16 7.09 20.53
CA ASP A 286 12.53 5.73 20.90
C ASP A 286 13.99 5.42 20.55
N PHE A 287 14.89 5.86 21.44
CA PHE A 287 16.34 5.70 21.27
C PHE A 287 16.75 4.23 21.24
N ASP A 288 16.09 3.35 21.98
CA ASP A 288 16.41 1.92 22.03
C ASP A 288 16.20 1.27 20.65
N LEU A 289 15.10 1.57 19.96
CA LEU A 289 14.89 1.08 18.60
C LEU A 289 15.96 1.62 17.64
N LEU A 290 16.23 2.93 17.71
CA LEU A 290 17.24 3.57 16.87
C LEU A 290 18.61 2.90 17.05
N ALA A 291 19.06 2.72 18.29
CA ALA A 291 20.33 2.10 18.60
C ALA A 291 20.39 0.63 18.12
N GLU A 292 19.30 -0.13 18.26
CA GLU A 292 19.25 -1.51 17.80
C GLU A 292 19.26 -1.68 16.28
N LEU A 293 18.63 -0.76 15.54
CA LEU A 293 18.53 -0.81 14.08
C LEU A 293 19.61 0.01 13.37
N TRP A 294 20.50 0.67 14.11
CA TRP A 294 21.50 1.59 13.57
C TRP A 294 22.42 0.93 12.54
N ASP A 295 22.97 -0.24 12.86
CA ASP A 295 23.86 -0.97 11.95
C ASP A 295 23.13 -1.40 10.67
N THR A 296 21.86 -1.79 10.77
CA THR A 296 21.02 -2.14 9.62
C THR A 296 20.80 -0.93 8.72
N ALA A 297 20.49 0.24 9.29
CA ALA A 297 20.29 1.48 8.54
C ALA A 297 21.59 1.95 7.86
N PHE A 298 22.70 2.01 8.62
CA PHE A 298 23.98 2.45 8.09
C PHE A 298 24.53 1.52 7.01
N ARG A 299 24.24 0.21 7.10
CA ARG A 299 24.63 -0.75 6.07
C ARG A 299 24.08 -0.39 4.68
N GLN A 300 22.90 0.22 4.60
CA GLN A 300 22.32 0.63 3.32
C GLN A 300 23.11 1.81 2.70
N VAL A 301 23.61 2.72 3.55
CA VAL A 301 24.54 3.78 3.14
C VAL A 301 25.82 3.18 2.56
N GLU A 302 26.45 2.22 3.25
CA GLU A 302 27.69 1.59 2.78
C GLU A 302 27.52 0.94 1.39
N ILE A 303 26.41 0.23 1.19
CA ILE A 303 26.11 -0.46 -0.06
C ILE A 303 25.95 0.52 -1.24
N VAL A 304 25.26 1.64 -1.03
CA VAL A 304 25.08 2.66 -2.06
C VAL A 304 26.35 3.49 -2.24
N ALA A 305 27.07 3.81 -1.17
CA ALA A 305 28.32 4.55 -1.23
C ALA A 305 29.41 3.82 -2.04
N ALA A 306 29.41 2.48 -2.02
CA ALA A 306 30.30 1.66 -2.85
C ALA A 306 29.96 1.72 -4.36
N GLN A 307 28.80 2.26 -4.72
CA GLN A 307 28.33 2.41 -6.11
C GLN A 307 28.53 3.83 -6.65
N ILE A 308 29.14 4.73 -5.88
CA ILE A 308 29.50 6.08 -6.31
C ILE A 308 30.71 6.00 -7.24
N ASP A 309 30.64 6.68 -8.38
CA ASP A 309 31.72 6.74 -9.36
C ASP A 309 32.73 7.88 -9.08
N GLU A 310 33.75 7.98 -9.94
CA GLU A 310 34.78 9.01 -9.87
C GLU A 310 34.27 10.44 -10.11
N HIS A 311 33.06 10.61 -10.64
CA HIS A 311 32.37 11.88 -10.83
C HIS A 311 31.46 12.23 -9.65
N GLY A 312 31.40 11.39 -8.63
CA GLY A 312 30.49 11.58 -7.49
C GLY A 312 29.03 11.27 -7.82
N LEU A 313 28.78 10.44 -8.84
CA LEU A 313 27.43 10.03 -9.24
C LEU A 313 27.14 8.59 -8.84
N VAL A 314 25.90 8.32 -8.43
CA VAL A 314 25.41 6.97 -8.16
C VAL A 314 25.24 6.19 -9.47
N LYS A 315 25.84 4.99 -9.54
CA LYS A 315 25.68 4.09 -10.70
C LYS A 315 24.34 3.35 -10.70
N ASN A 316 23.97 2.83 -11.87
CA ASN A 316 22.86 1.88 -12.08
C ASN A 316 21.47 2.40 -11.69
N GLY A 317 21.21 3.71 -11.86
CA GLY A 317 19.89 4.30 -11.59
C GLY A 317 18.74 3.52 -12.22
N GLN A 318 18.88 3.11 -13.49
CA GLN A 318 17.78 2.47 -14.22
C GLN A 318 17.37 1.09 -13.70
N SER A 319 18.33 0.25 -13.31
CA SER A 319 18.11 -1.16 -12.97
C SER A 319 17.98 -1.43 -11.47
N LYS A 320 18.40 -0.48 -10.64
CA LYS A 320 18.45 -0.62 -9.17
C LYS A 320 17.56 0.37 -8.44
N TYR A 321 16.87 1.29 -9.13
CA TYR A 321 15.95 2.23 -8.50
C TYR A 321 14.56 2.11 -9.12
N PHE A 322 13.54 2.27 -8.29
CA PHE A 322 12.16 2.31 -8.75
C PHE A 322 11.87 3.67 -9.40
N GLY A 323 12.07 4.77 -8.66
CA GLY A 323 11.73 6.12 -9.12
C GLY A 323 10.22 6.33 -9.17
N ASP A 324 9.58 5.90 -10.25
CA ASP A 324 8.13 5.97 -10.46
C ASP A 324 7.68 4.95 -11.52
N TRP A 325 6.38 4.62 -11.55
CA TRP A 325 5.72 3.87 -12.62
C TRP A 325 5.51 4.73 -13.88
N CYS A 326 6.60 5.31 -14.38
CA CYS A 326 6.61 6.17 -15.57
C CYS A 326 7.52 5.55 -16.65
N GLU A 327 6.92 5.10 -17.75
CA GLU A 327 7.66 4.51 -18.88
C GLU A 327 8.63 5.53 -19.49
N GLY A 328 9.87 5.12 -19.72
CA GLY A 328 10.91 5.98 -20.28
C GLY A 328 11.52 7.00 -19.31
N LEU A 329 11.18 6.95 -18.02
CA LEU A 329 11.80 7.81 -17.01
C LEU A 329 13.26 7.42 -16.77
N ASP A 330 14.19 8.35 -16.98
CA ASP A 330 15.58 8.20 -16.53
C ASP A 330 15.68 8.47 -15.02
N LYS A 331 16.22 7.49 -14.29
CA LYS A 331 16.29 7.46 -12.84
C LYS A 331 17.62 7.90 -12.23
N ASN A 332 18.60 8.37 -13.00
CA ASN A 332 19.93 8.65 -12.46
C ASN A 332 19.93 9.86 -11.52
N ALA A 333 19.25 10.94 -11.91
CA ALA A 333 19.15 12.14 -11.08
C ALA A 333 18.28 11.90 -9.86
N SER A 334 17.16 11.18 -9.98
CA SER A 334 16.34 10.81 -8.81
C SER A 334 17.09 9.88 -7.85
N ALA A 335 17.85 8.91 -8.36
CA ALA A 335 18.73 8.06 -7.55
C ALA A 335 19.75 8.88 -6.76
N GLN A 336 20.41 9.85 -7.42
CA GLN A 336 21.33 10.79 -6.79
C GLN A 336 20.64 11.60 -5.67
N ALA A 337 19.42 12.10 -5.93
CA ALA A 337 18.61 12.83 -4.96
C ALA A 337 18.37 12.01 -3.70
N ILE A 338 17.88 10.78 -3.90
CA ILE A 338 17.46 9.89 -2.83
C ILE A 338 18.67 9.51 -1.98
N ALA A 339 19.82 9.26 -2.59
CA ALA A 339 21.06 9.03 -1.87
C ALA A 339 21.45 10.24 -0.99
N ILE A 340 21.47 11.46 -1.54
CA ILE A 340 21.80 12.68 -0.78
C ILE A 340 20.81 12.88 0.38
N TYR A 341 19.51 12.80 0.08
CA TYR A 341 18.44 12.98 1.06
C TYR A 341 18.54 12.00 2.23
N THR A 342 18.65 10.70 1.93
CA THR A 342 18.70 9.66 2.96
C THR A 342 20.03 9.65 3.71
N PHE A 343 21.15 10.02 3.08
CA PHE A 343 22.45 10.13 3.77
C PHE A 343 22.44 11.27 4.77
N LYS A 344 21.80 12.41 4.46
CA LYS A 344 21.62 13.51 5.42
C LYS A 344 20.77 13.08 6.62
N GLN A 345 19.66 12.38 6.40
CA GLN A 345 18.87 11.81 7.49
C GLN A 345 19.70 10.83 8.34
N CYS A 346 20.48 9.96 7.69
CA CYS A 346 21.40 9.04 8.38
C CYS A 346 22.45 9.79 9.21
N ARG A 347 22.95 10.93 8.71
CA ARG A 347 23.94 11.76 9.40
C ARG A 347 23.35 12.39 10.66
N THR A 348 22.09 12.81 10.63
CA THR A 348 21.38 13.26 11.84
C THR A 348 21.21 12.13 12.85
N LEU A 349 20.88 10.90 12.39
CA LEU A 349 20.81 9.73 13.28
C LEU A 349 22.17 9.40 13.91
N ALA A 350 23.26 9.50 13.14
CA ALA A 350 24.61 9.29 13.65
C ALA A 350 24.98 10.32 14.74
N GLU A 351 24.55 11.58 14.57
CA GLU A 351 24.72 12.63 15.58
C GLU A 351 23.97 12.32 16.87
N ILE A 352 22.71 11.89 16.78
CA ILE A 352 21.90 11.47 17.94
C ILE A 352 22.59 10.31 18.71
N LEU A 353 23.21 9.39 17.98
CA LEU A 353 23.92 8.24 18.54
C LEU A 353 25.36 8.55 18.98
N ASN A 354 25.86 9.77 18.74
CA ASN A 354 27.26 10.18 18.97
C ASN A 354 28.28 9.28 18.24
N ASP A 355 27.96 8.82 17.02
CA ASP A 355 28.85 7.99 16.20
C ASP A 355 29.73 8.84 15.28
N GLU A 356 30.75 9.47 15.86
CA GLU A 356 31.63 10.43 15.16
C GLU A 356 32.27 9.85 13.89
N LYS A 357 32.64 8.56 13.91
CA LYS A 357 33.26 7.90 12.76
C LYS A 357 32.30 7.82 11.57
N ARG A 358 31.05 7.40 11.83
CA ARG A 358 30.03 7.28 10.77
C ARG A 358 29.52 8.65 10.33
N MET A 359 29.47 9.64 11.22
CA MET A 359 29.21 11.03 10.87
C MET A 359 30.24 11.55 9.85
N HIS A 360 31.54 11.38 10.13
CA HIS A 360 32.59 11.85 9.23
C HIS A 360 32.51 11.17 7.85
N PHE A 361 32.28 9.85 7.82
CA PHE A 361 32.07 9.11 6.57
C PHE A 361 30.88 9.66 5.77
N LEU A 362 29.76 9.94 6.44
CA LEU A 362 28.57 10.51 5.80
C LEU A 362 28.83 11.91 5.25
N ASP A 363 29.48 12.78 6.03
CA ASP A 363 29.82 14.14 5.59
C ASP A 363 30.66 14.14 4.30
N GLU A 364 31.68 13.26 4.22
CA GLU A 364 32.48 13.10 3.00
C GLU A 364 31.65 12.64 1.80
N ARG A 365 30.79 11.63 2.00
CA ARG A 365 29.98 11.05 0.92
C ARG A 365 28.87 11.98 0.46
N ILE A 366 28.20 12.68 1.38
CA ILE A 366 27.20 13.71 1.08
C ILE A 366 27.83 14.82 0.24
N LYS A 367 29.03 15.29 0.64
CA LYS A 367 29.75 16.31 -0.13
C LYS A 367 30.06 15.84 -1.54
N LEU A 368 30.65 14.65 -1.69
CA LEU A 368 30.97 14.07 -2.99
C LEU A 368 29.74 13.94 -3.90
N LEU A 369 28.63 13.42 -3.37
CA LEU A 369 27.38 13.28 -4.11
C LEU A 369 26.79 14.63 -4.53
N THR A 370 26.81 15.61 -3.63
CA THR A 370 26.25 16.94 -3.89
C THR A 370 27.06 17.69 -4.94
N GLU A 371 28.39 17.67 -4.83
CA GLU A 371 29.29 18.27 -5.82
C GLU A 371 29.16 17.59 -7.19
N GLY A 372 29.05 16.25 -7.22
CA GLY A 372 28.80 15.49 -8.43
C GLY A 372 27.48 15.88 -9.10
N ALA A 373 26.39 15.97 -8.32
CA ALA A 373 25.08 16.37 -8.81
C ALA A 373 25.11 17.78 -9.44
N VAL A 374 25.66 18.78 -8.73
CA VAL A 374 25.73 20.16 -9.23
C VAL A 374 26.61 20.25 -10.47
N LYS A 375 27.74 19.55 -10.51
CA LYS A 375 28.68 19.66 -11.64
C LYS A 375 28.19 18.94 -12.90
N HIS A 376 27.50 17.82 -12.75
CA HIS A 376 27.24 16.89 -13.85
C HIS A 376 25.76 16.76 -14.23
N LEU A 377 24.84 17.11 -13.34
CA LEU A 377 23.40 16.98 -13.57
C LEU A 377 22.68 18.33 -13.63
N TYR A 378 23.21 19.39 -12.99
CA TYR A 378 22.58 20.71 -13.05
C TYR A 378 22.83 21.39 -14.40
N ASN A 379 21.77 21.96 -14.97
CA ASN A 379 21.81 22.76 -16.18
C ASN A 379 21.51 24.22 -15.84
N ASP A 380 22.52 25.08 -15.99
CA ASP A 380 22.41 26.52 -15.71
C ASP A 380 21.41 27.25 -16.62
N ASP A 381 21.23 26.79 -17.87
CA ASP A 381 20.33 27.41 -18.84
C ASP A 381 18.86 27.15 -18.50
N THR A 382 18.57 25.95 -17.97
CA THR A 382 17.20 25.55 -17.61
C THR A 382 16.88 25.76 -16.13
N GLY A 383 17.90 25.88 -15.28
CA GLY A 383 17.75 25.95 -13.83
C GLY A 383 17.35 24.63 -13.17
N PHE A 384 17.49 23.50 -13.88
CA PHE A 384 17.05 22.19 -13.42
C PHE A 384 18.18 21.16 -13.41
N PHE A 385 17.98 20.12 -12.60
CA PHE A 385 18.80 18.92 -12.66
C PHE A 385 18.20 17.98 -13.72
N GLU A 386 19.01 17.63 -14.70
CA GLU A 386 18.63 16.81 -15.85
C GLU A 386 19.11 15.37 -15.67
N SER A 387 18.43 14.45 -16.35
CA SER A 387 18.72 13.02 -16.29
C SER A 387 18.65 12.38 -17.66
N GLY A 388 19.54 11.41 -17.91
CA GLY A 388 19.71 10.76 -19.21
C GLY A 388 20.57 11.55 -20.20
N GLU A 389 20.79 10.97 -21.38
CA GLU A 389 21.46 11.67 -22.48
C GLU A 389 20.58 12.82 -22.98
N LYS A 390 21.20 13.96 -23.33
CA LYS A 390 20.61 15.29 -23.63
C LYS A 390 19.42 15.34 -24.62
N ASN A 391 18.99 14.23 -25.24
CA ASN A 391 18.03 14.23 -26.35
C ASN A 391 16.87 13.22 -26.30
N ASN A 392 16.71 12.37 -25.26
CA ASN A 392 15.71 11.28 -25.36
C ASN A 392 14.49 11.33 -24.45
N CYS A 393 14.37 12.27 -23.51
CA CYS A 393 13.07 12.61 -22.92
C CYS A 393 13.24 13.85 -22.03
N PRO A 394 12.33 14.85 -22.05
CA PRO A 394 12.29 15.85 -21.01
C PRO A 394 11.69 15.22 -19.74
N GLY A 395 12.40 14.26 -19.15
CA GLY A 395 12.22 13.87 -17.75
C GLY A 395 12.79 14.98 -16.88
N ILE A 396 12.27 16.21 -17.00
CA ILE A 396 12.57 17.28 -16.06
C ILE A 396 11.98 16.78 -14.74
N LEU A 397 12.85 16.23 -13.89
CA LEU A 397 12.52 15.86 -12.53
C LEU A 397 12.26 17.15 -11.76
N ARG A 398 11.02 17.65 -11.86
CA ARG A 398 10.47 18.70 -11.00
C ARG A 398 10.12 18.10 -9.64
N PHE A 399 11.06 17.45 -8.99
CA PHE A 399 10.92 17.23 -7.57
C PHE A 399 11.18 18.57 -6.90
N GLY A 400 10.13 19.28 -6.48
CA GLY A 400 10.27 20.53 -5.71
C GLY A 400 11.10 20.37 -4.42
N TRP A 401 11.43 19.13 -4.05
CA TRP A 401 12.26 18.74 -2.91
C TRP A 401 13.74 18.55 -3.29
N PHE A 402 14.09 18.44 -4.58
CA PHE A 402 15.47 18.21 -5.05
C PHE A 402 16.33 19.47 -4.93
N LEU A 403 15.78 20.63 -5.32
CA LEU A 403 16.49 21.92 -5.34
C LEU A 403 16.98 22.34 -3.93
N PRO A 404 16.17 22.27 -2.85
CA PRO A 404 16.63 22.62 -1.51
C PRO A 404 17.69 21.66 -0.94
N GLU A 405 17.70 20.41 -1.41
CA GLU A 405 18.60 19.38 -0.88
C GLU A 405 20.00 19.42 -1.53
N CYS A 406 20.11 19.85 -2.79
CA CYS A 406 21.41 19.94 -3.48
C CYS A 406 22.00 21.35 -3.52
N LEU A 407 21.19 22.39 -3.33
CA LEU A 407 21.61 23.79 -3.44
C LEU A 407 21.65 24.50 -2.08
N THR A 408 22.60 25.41 -1.91
CA THR A 408 22.62 26.29 -0.74
C THR A 408 21.45 27.27 -0.75
N ARG A 409 21.02 27.78 0.41
CA ARG A 409 19.91 28.76 0.55
C ARG A 409 20.02 29.98 -0.37
N LYS A 410 21.25 30.38 -0.76
CA LYS A 410 21.49 31.48 -1.72
C LYS A 410 21.17 31.11 -3.16
N GLN A 411 21.37 29.86 -3.56
CA GLN A 411 21.11 29.35 -4.90
C GLN A 411 19.62 29.05 -5.10
N THR A 412 18.90 28.63 -4.06
CA THR A 412 17.44 28.38 -4.12
C THR A 412 16.60 29.66 -4.27
N GLN A 413 17.13 30.83 -3.89
CA GLN A 413 16.42 32.12 -3.99
C GLN A 413 16.52 32.77 -5.39
N THR A 414 17.40 32.25 -6.25
CA THR A 414 17.64 32.74 -7.61
C THR A 414 17.01 31.86 -8.70
N CYS A 415 16.40 30.73 -8.34
CA CYS A 415 15.68 29.82 -9.23
C CYS A 415 14.18 30.13 -9.29
#